data_AF-A0A835KQ41-F1
#
_entry.id   AF-A0A835KQ41-F1
#
_cell.length_a   1.000
_cell.length_b   1.000
_cell.length_c   1.000
_cell.angle_alpha   90.00
_cell.angle_beta   90.00
_cell.angle_gamma   90.00
#
_symmetry.space_group_name_H-M   'P 1'
#
loop_
_entity.id
_entity.type
_entity.pdbx_description
1 polymer ?
#
loop_
_entity_poly.entity_id
_entity_poly.type
_entity_poly.pdbx_seq_one_letter_code
_entity_poly.pdbx_strand_id
1 'polypeptide(L)'
;MATTLEHTNQSQVEGTHHRTALRHSACRIAIAMASKIRVLSLLMALAVLACLLRPGAPVELHRKLSGWSNDAGATWYGSPTGAGSDGTRVHVKCTGHAACSGTPVTVVLTDECPDGVCKEEPVHFDMSGTAFGAMAKPGQADQLRSAGRLKIQYTRVPCNWQGMDITFKVDTGSNPNYLAILIEYESGDGDLRSVELMQNGAWAPMQQSWGAVWRYNSGPALQGPFSIRITSGSGRTLIASNVIPAGWTPGGTYRSVVNFN
;
A
#
# COMPACT_ATOMS: atom_id res chain seq x y z
N MET A 1 -28.28 -8.11 -50.40
CA MET A 1 -29.42 -8.45 -51.25
C MET A 1 -30.20 -9.55 -50.55
N ALA A 2 -31.49 -9.29 -50.32
CA ALA A 2 -32.50 -10.28 -49.98
C ALA A 2 -32.54 -11.36 -51.09
N THR A 3 -33.06 -12.58 -50.98
CA THR A 3 -34.13 -13.20 -50.18
C THR A 3 -34.19 -14.63 -50.71
N THR A 4 -34.52 -15.64 -49.90
CA THR A 4 -35.35 -16.76 -50.39
C THR A 4 -35.88 -17.61 -49.24
N LEU A 5 -37.20 -17.80 -49.26
CA LEU A 5 -37.98 -18.76 -48.49
C LEU A 5 -38.89 -19.43 -49.52
N GLU A 6 -38.87 -20.75 -49.62
CA GLU A 6 -39.97 -21.58 -50.12
C GLU A 6 -39.76 -23.01 -49.59
N HIS A 7 -40.68 -23.48 -48.75
CA HIS A 7 -41.64 -24.57 -49.01
C HIS A 7 -41.00 -25.92 -49.38
N THR A 8 -41.30 -26.98 -48.61
CA THR A 8 -42.32 -27.99 -48.97
C THR A 8 -42.37 -29.11 -47.92
N ASN A 9 -43.60 -29.57 -47.71
CA ASN A 9 -44.16 -30.52 -46.75
C ASN A 9 -44.12 -31.95 -47.33
N GLN A 10 -43.93 -33.00 -46.51
CA GLN A 10 -44.86 -34.16 -46.42
C GLN A 10 -44.31 -35.42 -45.70
N SER A 11 -45.21 -35.94 -44.87
CA SER A 11 -45.54 -37.35 -44.53
C SER A 11 -44.47 -38.25 -43.88
N GLN A 12 -44.63 -38.67 -42.62
CA GLN A 12 -45.65 -39.57 -42.03
C GLN A 12 -45.48 -41.04 -42.46
N VAL A 13 -45.01 -41.88 -41.53
CA VAL A 13 -45.55 -43.23 -41.30
C VAL A 13 -45.59 -43.45 -39.78
N GLU A 14 -46.80 -43.73 -39.30
CA GLU A 14 -47.17 -44.04 -37.91
C GLU A 14 -46.64 -45.42 -37.45
N GLY A 15 -46.38 -45.51 -36.14
CA GLY A 15 -46.13 -46.74 -35.42
C GLY A 15 -46.40 -46.56 -33.92
N THR A 16 -47.67 -46.74 -33.56
CA THR A 16 -48.22 -46.98 -32.21
C THR A 16 -47.52 -48.19 -31.53
N HIS A 17 -47.42 -48.40 -30.21
CA HIS A 17 -48.26 -48.06 -29.05
C HIS A 17 -47.49 -48.42 -27.75
N HIS A 18 -47.78 -47.70 -26.64
CA HIS A 18 -47.63 -48.10 -25.22
C HIS A 18 -46.21 -48.31 -24.65
N ARG A 19 -45.82 -47.88 -23.43
CA ARG A 19 -46.54 -47.65 -22.17
C ARG A 19 -45.59 -46.92 -21.18
N THR A 20 -46.17 -46.09 -20.29
CA THR A 20 -45.70 -45.75 -18.93
C THR A 20 -44.57 -44.70 -18.73
N ALA A 21 -44.90 -43.54 -18.14
CA ALA A 21 -44.45 -43.09 -16.80
C ALA A 21 -44.48 -41.56 -16.60
N LEU A 22 -45.30 -41.13 -15.62
CA LEU A 22 -45.06 -40.06 -14.62
C LEU A 22 -44.73 -38.62 -15.06
N ARG A 23 -45.71 -37.71 -14.86
CA ARG A 23 -45.59 -36.49 -14.04
C ARG A 23 -46.98 -35.85 -13.77
N HIS A 24 -47.54 -36.14 -12.60
CA HIS A 24 -48.52 -35.35 -11.84
C HIS A 24 -47.72 -34.42 -10.91
N SER A 25 -48.16 -33.31 -10.32
CA SER A 25 -49.41 -32.54 -10.22
C SER A 25 -49.02 -31.26 -9.45
N ALA A 26 -49.61 -30.10 -9.74
CA ALA A 26 -49.53 -28.94 -8.85
C ALA A 26 -50.88 -28.76 -8.15
N CYS A 27 -50.92 -29.18 -6.88
CA CYS A 27 -52.04 -29.07 -5.96
C CYS A 27 -51.90 -27.82 -5.09
N ARG A 28 -53.04 -27.23 -4.74
CA ARG A 28 -53.21 -26.08 -3.83
C ARG A 28 -52.70 -26.42 -2.41
N ILE A 29 -52.33 -25.38 -1.65
CA ILE A 29 -52.72 -25.07 -0.25
C ILE A 29 -51.63 -24.17 0.36
N ALA A 30 -52.00 -22.91 0.62
CA ALA A 30 -51.27 -22.02 1.50
C ALA A 30 -51.55 -22.41 2.96
N ILE A 31 -50.51 -22.62 3.76
CA ILE A 31 -50.37 -22.36 5.20
C ILE A 31 -48.88 -22.61 5.55
N ALA A 32 -48.31 -21.71 6.37
CA ALA A 32 -46.96 -21.78 6.99
C ALA A 32 -45.74 -21.25 6.19
N MET A 33 -45.63 -19.92 6.01
CA MET A 33 -44.36 -19.25 5.68
C MET A 33 -44.19 -17.93 6.47
N ALA A 34 -44.36 -17.95 7.79
CA ALA A 34 -44.11 -16.77 8.65
C ALA A 34 -42.90 -16.91 9.59
N SER A 35 -42.13 -18.02 9.51
CA SER A 35 -41.06 -18.31 10.47
C SER A 35 -39.65 -18.40 9.86
N LYS A 36 -39.49 -18.55 8.53
CA LYS A 36 -38.16 -18.66 7.89
C LYS A 36 -37.58 -17.33 7.38
N ILE A 37 -38.43 -16.32 7.15
CA ILE A 37 -37.99 -15.01 6.64
C ILE A 37 -37.29 -14.19 7.73
N ARG A 38 -37.71 -14.32 9.00
CA ARG A 38 -37.05 -13.66 10.13
C ARG A 38 -35.67 -14.25 10.46
N VAL A 39 -35.47 -15.55 10.23
CA VAL A 39 -34.18 -16.21 10.47
C VAL A 39 -33.17 -15.85 9.38
N LEU A 40 -33.61 -15.72 8.13
CA LEU A 40 -32.75 -15.31 7.02
C LEU A 40 -32.34 -13.83 7.12
N SER A 41 -33.24 -12.95 7.57
CA SER A 41 -32.91 -11.54 7.81
C SER A 41 -31.94 -11.35 8.99
N LEU A 42 -32.04 -12.19 10.04
CA LEU A 42 -31.07 -12.16 11.15
C LEU A 42 -29.69 -12.67 10.74
N LEU A 43 -29.61 -13.74 9.93
CA LEU A 43 -28.32 -14.29 9.45
C LEU A 43 -27.61 -13.34 8.50
N MET A 44 -28.35 -12.65 7.61
CA MET A 44 -27.78 -11.61 6.75
C MET A 44 -27.35 -10.38 7.55
N ALA A 45 -28.11 -9.97 8.58
CA ALA A 45 -27.71 -8.88 9.47
C ALA A 45 -26.47 -9.23 10.31
N LEU A 46 -26.32 -10.48 10.76
CA LEU A 46 -25.12 -10.96 11.46
C LEU A 46 -23.89 -11.05 10.55
N ALA A 47 -24.05 -11.44 9.28
CA ALA A 47 -22.96 -11.45 8.30
C ALA A 47 -22.50 -10.02 7.91
N VAL A 48 -23.44 -9.08 7.75
CA VAL A 48 -23.13 -7.66 7.51
C VAL A 48 -22.50 -7.02 8.75
N LEU A 49 -22.97 -7.34 9.95
CA LEU A 49 -22.36 -6.88 11.20
C LEU A 49 -20.96 -7.49 11.42
N ALA A 50 -20.72 -8.73 11.00
CA ALA A 50 -19.38 -9.35 11.01
C ALA A 50 -18.43 -8.78 9.95
N CYS A 51 -18.95 -8.28 8.82
CA CYS A 51 -18.17 -7.52 7.83
C CYS A 51 -17.86 -6.09 8.28
N LEU A 52 -18.75 -5.45 9.06
CA LEU A 52 -18.52 -4.12 9.64
C LEU A 52 -17.59 -4.16 10.88
N LEU A 53 -17.47 -5.32 11.53
CA LEU A 53 -16.55 -5.56 12.66
C LEU A 53 -15.21 -6.17 12.24
N ARG A 54 -14.99 -6.43 10.96
CA ARG A 54 -13.65 -6.62 10.42
C ARG A 54 -13.18 -5.27 9.88
N PRO A 55 -12.42 -4.48 10.66
CA PRO A 55 -11.50 -3.59 10.00
C PRO A 55 -10.63 -4.52 9.14
N GLY A 56 -10.76 -4.41 7.83
CA GLY A 56 -9.63 -4.56 6.95
C GLY A 56 -8.65 -3.48 7.39
N ALA A 57 -7.98 -3.72 8.51
CA ALA A 57 -6.85 -2.95 8.90
C ALA A 57 -5.92 -3.03 7.68
N PRO A 58 -5.36 -1.91 7.22
CA PRO A 58 -4.07 -1.99 6.55
C PRO A 58 -3.23 -2.96 7.37
N VAL A 59 -2.38 -3.78 6.73
CA VAL A 59 -1.32 -4.45 7.47
C VAL A 59 -0.43 -3.33 8.00
N GLU A 60 -0.86 -2.76 9.12
CA GLU A 60 -0.12 -1.79 9.87
C GLU A 60 1.12 -2.58 10.23
N LEU A 61 2.27 -2.14 9.73
CA LEU A 61 3.57 -2.61 10.14
C LEU A 61 3.82 -2.17 11.60
N HIS A 62 2.82 -2.35 12.47
CA HIS A 62 2.73 -2.08 13.90
C HIS A 62 3.12 -3.30 14.70
N ARG A 63 4.01 -4.12 14.16
CA ARG A 63 4.65 -5.19 14.92
C ARG A 63 5.98 -4.66 15.41
N LYS A 64 6.08 -4.52 16.73
CA LYS A 64 7.24 -4.12 17.56
C LYS A 64 8.58 -4.10 16.79
N LEU A 65 9.38 -3.05 17.02
CA LEU A 65 10.81 -2.96 16.69
C LEU A 65 11.69 -4.12 17.22
N SER A 66 11.10 -5.16 17.81
CA SER A 66 11.77 -6.30 18.42
C SER A 66 11.30 -7.62 17.79
N GLY A 67 12.06 -8.12 16.82
CA GLY A 67 11.98 -9.50 16.35
C GLY A 67 12.01 -9.66 14.84
N TRP A 68 12.73 -10.68 14.36
CA TRP A 68 12.71 -11.10 12.96
C TRP A 68 11.37 -11.76 12.63
N SER A 69 10.76 -11.33 11.53
CA SER A 69 9.62 -11.98 10.90
C SER A 69 10.11 -12.87 9.75
N ASN A 70 9.51 -14.04 9.55
CA ASN A 70 9.99 -15.07 8.62
C ASN A 70 9.01 -15.36 7.47
N ASP A 71 7.98 -14.53 7.34
CA ASP A 71 6.79 -14.71 6.50
C ASP A 71 6.76 -13.74 5.30
N ALA A 72 7.94 -13.25 4.88
CA ALA A 72 8.06 -12.34 3.75
C ALA A 72 8.64 -12.99 2.49
N GLY A 73 8.07 -12.62 1.34
CA GLY A 73 8.67 -12.82 0.03
C GLY A 73 9.46 -11.60 -0.41
N ALA A 74 10.42 -11.78 -1.32
CA ALA A 74 11.04 -10.69 -2.03
C ALA A 74 11.27 -11.02 -3.51
N THR A 75 11.04 -10.05 -4.38
CA THR A 75 11.46 -10.04 -5.78
C THR A 75 12.40 -8.87 -6.06
N TRP A 76 12.95 -8.85 -7.27
CA TRP A 76 13.52 -7.64 -7.84
C TRP A 76 13.27 -7.64 -9.35
N TYR A 77 12.97 -6.47 -9.91
CA TYR A 77 12.85 -6.25 -11.33
C TYR A 77 13.54 -4.93 -11.71
N GLY A 78 14.31 -4.93 -12.80
CA GLY A 78 14.89 -3.70 -13.36
C GLY A 78 16.34 -3.39 -12.94
N SER A 79 16.78 -2.15 -13.18
CA SER A 79 18.17 -1.72 -12.95
C SER A 79 18.55 -1.79 -11.46
N PRO A 80 19.80 -2.13 -11.09
CA PRO A 80 20.20 -2.21 -9.69
C PRO A 80 20.15 -0.88 -8.93
N THR A 81 19.90 0.27 -9.55
CA THR A 81 20.20 1.60 -8.98
C THR A 81 19.13 2.20 -8.06
N GLY A 82 18.09 1.47 -7.66
CA GLY A 82 17.03 2.01 -6.79
C GLY A 82 17.49 2.26 -5.34
N ALA A 83 17.45 3.52 -4.91
CA ALA A 83 17.59 3.96 -3.52
C ALA A 83 16.80 5.26 -3.31
N GLY A 84 16.03 5.34 -2.24
CA GLY A 84 15.33 6.57 -1.81
C GLY A 84 15.65 6.91 -0.35
N SER A 85 15.32 8.14 0.04
CA SER A 85 15.70 8.79 1.30
C SER A 85 14.53 9.04 2.24
N ASP A 86 13.34 8.69 1.80
CA ASP A 86 12.07 8.86 2.45
C ASP A 86 11.53 7.50 2.89
N GLY A 87 11.08 7.41 4.14
CA GLY A 87 10.37 6.24 4.63
C GLY A 87 11.11 5.35 5.64
N THR A 88 10.44 4.25 5.96
CA THR A 88 10.83 3.33 7.04
C THR A 88 12.06 2.51 6.64
N ARG A 89 12.99 2.32 7.59
CA ARG A 89 14.10 1.39 7.43
C ARG A 89 13.80 0.00 7.97
N VAL A 90 14.27 -0.99 7.22
CA VAL A 90 14.08 -2.40 7.52
C VAL A 90 15.39 -3.13 7.29
N HIS A 91 15.77 -4.01 8.21
CA HIS A 91 16.78 -5.02 7.94
C HIS A 91 16.13 -6.21 7.26
N VAL A 92 16.71 -6.65 6.14
CA VAL A 92 16.25 -7.80 5.36
C VAL A 92 17.39 -8.79 5.18
N LYS A 93 17.13 -10.09 5.29
CA LYS A 93 18.12 -11.15 4.99
C LYS A 93 17.47 -12.36 4.36
N CYS A 94 18.26 -13.14 3.63
CA CYS A 94 17.87 -14.45 3.13
C CYS A 94 18.76 -15.55 3.72
N THR A 95 18.23 -16.78 3.83
CA THR A 95 18.98 -17.94 4.33
C THR A 95 18.74 -19.22 3.51
N GLY A 96 17.69 -19.26 2.68
CA GLY A 96 17.25 -20.48 1.99
C GLY A 96 17.94 -20.76 0.64
N HIS A 97 18.72 -19.84 0.09
CA HIS A 97 19.42 -20.00 -1.19
C HIS A 97 20.92 -20.13 -0.98
N ALA A 98 21.63 -20.94 -1.79
CA ALA A 98 23.06 -21.20 -1.62
C ALA A 98 23.93 -19.92 -1.67
N ALA A 99 23.47 -18.91 -2.40
CA ALA A 99 24.13 -17.62 -2.50
C ALA A 99 23.82 -16.65 -1.35
N CYS A 100 22.89 -16.97 -0.45
CA CYS A 100 22.59 -16.12 0.70
C CYS A 100 23.78 -16.01 1.64
N SER A 101 24.11 -14.79 2.07
CA SER A 101 25.14 -14.56 3.08
C SER A 101 24.67 -14.89 4.50
N GLY A 102 23.35 -14.79 4.76
CA GLY A 102 22.77 -14.83 6.10
C GLY A 102 22.93 -13.51 6.88
N THR A 103 23.70 -12.56 6.36
CA THR A 103 23.92 -11.23 6.92
C THR A 103 22.81 -10.29 6.44
N PRO A 104 22.21 -9.48 7.33
CA PRO A 104 21.17 -8.56 6.92
C PRO A 104 21.70 -7.33 6.21
N VAL A 105 20.88 -6.81 5.29
CA VAL A 105 21.07 -5.53 4.61
C VAL A 105 20.00 -4.54 5.05
N THR A 106 20.35 -3.27 5.12
CA THR A 106 19.38 -2.20 5.41
C THR A 106 18.72 -1.74 4.12
N VAL A 107 17.40 -1.70 4.12
CA VAL A 107 16.55 -1.26 3.01
C VAL A 107 15.67 -0.11 3.50
N VAL A 108 15.38 0.85 2.63
CA VAL A 108 14.45 1.96 2.88
C VAL A 108 13.21 1.70 2.03
N LEU A 109 12.02 1.82 2.62
CA LEU A 109 10.76 1.65 1.92
C LEU A 109 10.34 2.96 1.25
N THR A 110 10.50 3.04 -0.06
CA THR A 110 10.41 4.30 -0.84
C THR A 110 9.28 4.29 -1.88
N ASP A 111 8.60 3.17 -2.05
CA ASP A 111 7.51 3.00 -3.02
C ASP A 111 6.49 1.98 -2.51
N GLU A 112 5.35 1.91 -3.16
CA GLU A 112 4.31 0.93 -2.90
C GLU A 112 4.23 -0.13 -4.00
N CYS A 113 3.96 -1.37 -3.60
CA CYS A 113 3.67 -2.45 -4.52
C CYS A 113 2.27 -3.01 -4.21
N PRO A 114 1.20 -2.41 -4.76
CA PRO A 114 -0.16 -2.70 -4.32
C PRO A 114 -0.76 -3.97 -4.95
N ASP A 115 -0.19 -4.49 -6.04
CA ASP A 115 -0.82 -5.53 -6.87
C ASP A 115 0.14 -6.66 -7.30
N GLY A 116 -0.44 -7.68 -7.95
CA GLY A 116 0.32 -8.78 -8.54
C GLY A 116 1.07 -9.61 -7.50
N VAL A 117 2.36 -9.83 -7.76
CA VAL A 117 3.26 -10.65 -6.93
C VAL A 117 3.28 -10.16 -5.47
N CYS A 118 3.07 -8.88 -5.23
CA CYS A 118 3.09 -8.30 -3.89
C CYS A 118 1.91 -8.70 -3.00
N LYS A 119 0.86 -9.30 -3.58
CA LYS A 119 -0.31 -9.85 -2.86
C LYS A 119 -0.23 -11.36 -2.64
N GLU A 120 0.79 -12.04 -3.16
CA GLU A 120 0.92 -13.49 -3.04
C GLU A 120 1.38 -13.95 -1.65
N GLU A 121 2.00 -13.05 -0.89
CA GLU A 121 2.39 -13.25 0.50
C GLU A 121 1.75 -12.23 1.43
N PRO A 122 1.63 -12.53 2.75
CA PRO A 122 1.22 -11.53 3.73
C PRO A 122 2.10 -10.28 3.73
N VAL A 123 3.39 -10.46 3.43
CA VAL A 123 4.37 -9.38 3.29
C VAL A 123 5.27 -9.68 2.10
N HIS A 124 5.44 -8.68 1.23
CA HIS A 124 6.27 -8.79 0.04
C HIS A 124 7.14 -7.54 -0.14
N PHE A 125 8.42 -7.74 -0.42
CA PHE A 125 9.37 -6.67 -0.74
C PHE A 125 9.74 -6.75 -2.21
N ASP A 126 9.28 -5.81 -3.04
CA ASP A 126 9.84 -5.65 -4.38
C ASP A 126 11.09 -4.76 -4.28
N MET A 127 12.25 -5.40 -4.28
CA MET A 127 13.52 -4.76 -3.95
C MET A 127 14.23 -4.25 -5.20
N SER A 128 15.05 -3.21 -5.04
CA SER A 128 16.01 -2.85 -6.08
C SER A 128 17.03 -3.97 -6.27
N GLY A 129 17.59 -4.11 -7.48
CA GLY A 129 18.61 -5.11 -7.76
C GLY A 129 19.87 -4.98 -6.89
N THR A 130 20.23 -3.75 -6.45
CA THR A 130 21.31 -3.54 -5.48
C THR A 130 20.94 -4.11 -4.12
N ALA A 131 19.77 -3.76 -3.57
CA ALA A 131 19.36 -4.25 -2.26
C ALA A 131 19.21 -5.78 -2.25
N PHE A 132 18.63 -6.36 -3.31
CA PHE A 132 18.47 -7.80 -3.44
C PHE A 132 19.81 -8.52 -3.55
N GLY A 133 20.71 -8.03 -4.41
CA GLY A 133 22.05 -8.58 -4.60
C GLY A 133 22.95 -8.44 -3.37
N ALA A 134 22.75 -7.39 -2.56
CA ALA A 134 23.53 -7.16 -1.34
C ALA A 134 23.31 -8.23 -0.26
N MET A 135 22.20 -8.98 -0.31
CA MET A 135 21.98 -10.13 0.58
C MET A 135 22.90 -11.33 0.24
N ALA A 136 23.56 -11.33 -0.91
CA ALA A 136 24.38 -12.44 -1.36
C ALA A 136 25.76 -12.48 -0.68
N LYS A 137 26.39 -13.65 -0.74
CA LYS A 137 27.82 -13.80 -0.46
C LYS A 137 28.65 -12.93 -1.43
N PRO A 138 29.86 -12.49 -1.05
CA PRO A 138 30.73 -11.74 -1.93
C PRO A 138 30.89 -12.43 -3.30
N GLY A 139 30.67 -11.68 -4.38
CA GLY A 139 30.75 -12.18 -5.76
C GLY A 139 29.55 -13.01 -6.25
N GLN A 140 28.51 -13.22 -5.44
CA GLN A 140 27.34 -14.05 -5.81
C GLN A 140 26.04 -13.24 -6.00
N ALA A 141 26.14 -11.93 -6.15
CA ALA A 141 24.98 -11.05 -6.33
C ALA A 141 24.15 -11.41 -7.57
N ASP A 142 24.80 -11.67 -8.72
CA ASP A 142 24.12 -12.10 -9.96
C ASP A 142 23.44 -13.47 -9.80
N GLN A 143 24.09 -14.39 -9.09
CA GLN A 143 23.53 -15.72 -8.83
C GLN A 143 22.29 -15.62 -7.94
N LEU A 144 22.34 -14.78 -6.89
CA LEU A 144 21.18 -14.56 -6.04
C LEU A 144 20.05 -13.89 -6.83
N ARG A 145 20.36 -12.83 -7.60
CA ARG A 145 19.40 -12.14 -8.47
C ARG A 145 18.73 -13.07 -9.47
N SER A 146 19.47 -14.02 -10.05
CA SER A 146 18.92 -15.02 -10.97
C SER A 146 17.89 -15.98 -10.33
N ALA A 147 17.80 -16.03 -9.00
CA ALA A 147 16.73 -16.76 -8.33
C ALA A 147 15.34 -16.12 -8.54
N GLY A 148 15.29 -14.82 -8.86
CA GLY A 148 14.08 -14.05 -9.14
C GLY A 148 13.23 -13.73 -7.90
N ARG A 149 12.90 -14.75 -7.10
CA ARG A 149 12.10 -14.64 -5.88
C ARG A 149 12.75 -15.41 -4.74
N LEU A 150 12.74 -14.81 -3.54
CA LEU A 150 13.27 -15.43 -2.32
C LEU A 150 12.27 -15.36 -1.18
N LYS A 151 12.34 -16.33 -0.27
CA LYS A 151 11.84 -16.15 1.09
C LYS A 151 12.90 -15.42 1.92
N ILE A 152 12.48 -14.39 2.62
CA ILE A 152 13.34 -13.51 3.40
C ILE A 152 12.85 -13.40 4.83
N GLN A 153 13.74 -12.97 5.70
CA GLN A 153 13.41 -12.51 7.04
C GLN A 153 13.58 -11.00 7.08
N TYR A 154 12.74 -10.32 7.85
CA TYR A 154 12.83 -8.87 7.99
C TYR A 154 12.52 -8.38 9.40
N THR A 155 13.03 -7.20 9.75
CA THR A 155 12.68 -6.47 10.98
C THR A 155 12.79 -4.97 10.73
N ARG A 156 11.84 -4.17 11.25
CA ARG A 156 11.99 -2.71 11.25
C ARG A 156 13.21 -2.33 12.10
N VAL A 157 13.89 -1.26 11.70
CA VAL A 157 15.00 -0.67 12.46
C VAL A 157 14.88 0.85 12.45
N PRO A 158 15.38 1.56 13.47
CA PRO A 158 15.37 3.01 13.47
C PRO A 158 16.11 3.62 12.28
N CYS A 159 15.55 4.70 11.74
CA CYS A 159 16.20 5.56 10.76
C CYS A 159 17.28 6.43 11.41
N ASN A 160 18.44 6.50 10.78
CA ASN A 160 19.57 7.36 11.14
C ASN A 160 20.26 7.85 9.86
N TRP A 161 20.07 9.12 9.52
CA TRP A 161 20.57 9.72 8.28
C TRP A 161 21.92 10.43 8.44
N GLN A 162 22.76 10.00 9.39
CA GLN A 162 24.19 10.38 9.50
C GLN A 162 24.49 11.88 9.32
N GLY A 163 23.93 12.71 10.19
CA GLY A 163 24.17 14.16 10.19
C GLY A 163 23.27 14.95 9.24
N MET A 164 22.30 14.29 8.61
CA MET A 164 21.23 14.97 7.88
C MET A 164 20.07 15.33 8.81
N ASP A 165 19.63 16.57 8.74
CA ASP A 165 18.35 17.02 9.29
C ASP A 165 17.22 16.86 8.27
N ILE A 166 15.99 16.90 8.75
CA ILE A 166 14.80 16.73 7.91
C ILE A 166 14.81 17.79 6.80
N THR A 167 14.56 17.34 5.57
CA THR A 167 14.54 18.18 4.37
C THR A 167 13.14 18.24 3.77
N PHE A 168 12.73 19.43 3.35
CA PHE A 168 11.44 19.70 2.74
C PHE A 168 11.65 20.13 1.28
N LYS A 169 11.21 19.30 0.35
CA LYS A 169 11.26 19.62 -1.08
C LYS A 169 9.87 19.98 -1.57
N VAL A 170 9.69 21.24 -1.96
CA VAL A 170 8.43 21.72 -2.53
C VAL A 170 8.26 21.12 -3.92
N ASP A 171 7.11 20.51 -4.16
CA ASP A 171 6.75 19.92 -5.44
C ASP A 171 6.67 20.99 -6.53
N THR A 172 7.05 20.64 -7.78
CA THR A 172 7.03 21.57 -8.92
C THR A 172 5.63 22.00 -9.33
N GLY A 173 4.59 21.23 -8.96
CA GLY A 173 3.19 21.58 -9.15
C GLY A 173 2.61 22.53 -8.09
N SER A 174 3.38 22.87 -7.05
CA SER A 174 2.96 23.86 -6.05
C SER A 174 2.73 25.24 -6.68
N ASN A 175 1.80 26.02 -6.14
CA ASN A 175 1.41 27.33 -6.66
C ASN A 175 0.88 28.20 -5.50
N PRO A 176 0.53 29.48 -5.72
CA PRO A 176 0.13 30.37 -4.63
C PRO A 176 -1.05 29.88 -3.77
N ASN A 177 -1.87 28.92 -4.21
CA ASN A 177 -3.03 28.42 -3.48
C ASN A 177 -2.94 26.92 -3.12
N TYR A 178 -1.80 26.29 -3.41
CA TYR A 178 -1.56 24.87 -3.22
C TYR A 178 -0.10 24.60 -2.91
N LEU A 179 0.16 23.93 -1.79
CA LEU A 179 1.51 23.49 -1.44
C LEU A 179 1.55 21.97 -1.35
N ALA A 180 2.52 21.35 -2.00
CA ALA A 180 2.89 19.96 -1.76
C ALA A 180 4.37 19.88 -1.43
N ILE A 181 4.73 19.12 -0.39
CA ILE A 181 6.10 18.95 0.08
C ILE A 181 6.41 17.48 0.22
N LEU A 182 7.52 17.04 -0.39
CA LEU A 182 8.18 15.79 -0.05
C LEU A 182 9.02 16.02 1.21
N ILE A 183 8.89 15.15 2.20
CA ILE A 183 9.69 15.18 3.42
C ILE A 183 10.67 14.01 3.37
N GLU A 184 11.95 14.30 3.62
CA GLU A 184 13.04 13.34 3.53
C GLU A 184 13.93 13.38 4.78
N TYR A 185 14.65 12.28 5.00
CA TYR A 185 15.67 12.13 6.04
C TYR A 185 15.15 12.19 7.48
N GLU A 186 13.91 11.77 7.71
CA GLU A 186 13.37 11.61 9.05
C GLU A 186 14.05 10.43 9.74
N SER A 187 14.76 10.74 10.84
CA SER A 187 15.35 9.74 11.72
C SER A 187 14.29 9.16 12.67
N GLY A 188 14.66 8.18 13.49
CA GLY A 188 13.73 7.54 14.42
C GLY A 188 12.83 6.52 13.72
N ASP A 189 11.51 6.72 13.72
CA ASP A 189 10.57 5.71 13.23
C ASP A 189 10.60 5.54 11.70
N GLY A 190 10.95 6.61 10.99
CA GLY A 190 10.98 6.67 9.52
C GLY A 190 9.61 6.76 8.85
N ASP A 191 8.52 6.65 9.59
CA ASP A 191 7.15 6.91 9.14
C ASP A 191 6.53 8.12 9.85
N LEU A 192 5.67 8.82 9.12
CA LEU A 192 4.96 9.99 9.61
C LEU A 192 3.48 9.67 9.77
N ARG A 193 2.95 9.95 10.97
CA ARG A 193 1.53 9.82 11.29
C ARG A 193 0.74 11.02 10.82
N SER A 194 1.29 12.22 10.96
CA SER A 194 0.63 13.45 10.53
C SER A 194 1.62 14.59 10.32
N VAL A 195 1.28 15.48 9.40
CA VAL A 195 2.01 16.71 9.12
C VAL A 195 1.04 17.88 9.15
N GLU A 196 1.47 18.99 9.74
CA GLU A 196 0.72 20.23 9.82
C GLU A 196 1.59 21.40 9.37
N LEU A 197 0.96 22.36 8.70
CA LEU A 197 1.58 23.59 8.22
C LEU A 197 1.07 24.77 9.05
N MET A 198 1.99 25.61 9.54
CA MET A 198 1.65 26.90 10.13
C MET A 198 1.87 28.01 9.13
N GLN A 199 0.87 28.87 8.97
CA GLN A 199 0.97 30.17 8.32
C GLN A 199 0.18 31.20 9.13
N ASN A 200 0.65 32.45 9.20
CA ASN A 200 0.00 33.52 9.97
C ASN A 200 -0.34 33.13 11.42
N GLY A 201 0.49 32.28 12.06
CA GLY A 201 0.29 31.83 13.44
C GLY A 201 -0.77 30.75 13.65
N ALA A 202 -1.40 30.24 12.59
CA ALA A 202 -2.40 29.18 12.67
C ALA A 202 -1.90 27.87 12.04
N TRP A 203 -2.07 26.75 12.76
CA TRP A 203 -1.77 25.41 12.27
C TRP A 203 -2.95 24.84 11.47
N ALA A 204 -2.64 24.20 10.35
CA ALA A 204 -3.60 23.47 9.56
C ALA A 204 -3.05 22.08 9.18
N PRO A 205 -3.89 21.03 9.17
CA PRO A 205 -3.44 19.69 8.77
C PRO A 205 -3.13 19.63 7.28
N MET A 206 -2.03 18.97 6.95
CA MET A 206 -1.72 18.56 5.59
C MET A 206 -2.27 17.16 5.34
N GLN A 207 -2.64 16.87 4.10
CA GLN A 207 -3.10 15.56 3.66
C GLN A 207 -1.96 14.82 3.00
N GLN A 208 -1.74 13.54 3.33
CA GLN A 208 -0.83 12.71 2.58
C GLN A 208 -1.36 12.56 1.14
N SER A 209 -0.47 12.70 0.17
CA SER A 209 -0.73 12.47 -1.25
C SER A 209 -0.14 11.11 -1.65
N TRP A 210 0.86 11.09 -2.54
CA TRP A 210 1.56 9.86 -2.92
C TRP A 210 2.90 9.76 -2.18
N GLY A 211 3.26 8.55 -1.72
CA GLY A 211 4.52 8.32 -0.99
C GLY A 211 4.67 9.22 0.23
N ALA A 212 5.83 9.85 0.39
CA ALA A 212 6.12 10.80 1.46
C ALA A 212 5.73 12.26 1.15
N VAL A 213 4.86 12.50 0.15
CA VAL A 213 4.39 13.84 -0.21
C VAL A 213 3.17 14.21 0.63
N TRP A 214 3.21 15.38 1.27
CA TRP A 214 2.13 15.97 2.03
C TRP A 214 1.65 17.26 1.36
N ARG A 215 0.34 17.40 1.17
CA ARG A 215 -0.27 18.53 0.45
C ARG A 215 -1.24 19.34 1.31
N TYR A 216 -1.36 20.62 0.99
CA TYR A 216 -2.27 21.56 1.61
C TYR A 216 -2.90 22.45 0.54
N ASN A 217 -4.24 22.39 0.45
CA ASN A 217 -5.03 23.29 -0.40
C ASN A 217 -5.46 24.46 0.47
N SER A 218 -4.89 25.65 0.26
CA SER A 218 -5.14 26.77 1.16
C SER A 218 -6.46 27.47 0.90
N GLY A 219 -6.97 27.47 -0.34
CA GLY A 219 -8.09 28.30 -0.79
C GLY A 219 -7.60 29.70 -1.17
N PRO A 220 -7.46 30.67 -0.22
CA PRO A 220 -6.68 31.89 -0.40
C PRO A 220 -5.20 31.65 -0.73
N ALA A 221 -4.51 32.74 -1.10
CA ALA A 221 -3.07 32.71 -1.33
C ALA A 221 -2.31 32.34 -0.03
N LEU A 222 -1.35 31.44 -0.17
CA LEU A 222 -0.44 31.00 0.87
C LEU A 222 0.45 32.16 1.33
N GLN A 223 0.59 32.31 2.64
CA GLN A 223 1.37 33.39 3.25
C GLN A 223 2.52 32.79 4.06
N GLY A 224 3.69 32.67 3.44
CA GLY A 224 4.89 32.23 4.12
C GLY A 224 5.46 33.32 5.06
N PRO A 225 6.45 32.98 5.91
CA PRO A 225 7.10 31.69 6.02
C PRO A 225 6.20 30.60 6.63
N PHE A 226 6.47 29.34 6.27
CA PHE A 226 5.76 28.19 6.83
C PHE A 226 6.62 27.47 7.86
N SER A 227 6.03 27.17 9.01
CA SER A 227 6.57 26.17 9.93
C SER A 227 5.88 24.85 9.70
N ILE A 228 6.62 23.75 9.79
CA ILE A 228 6.07 22.40 9.60
C ILE A 228 6.16 21.64 10.92
N ARG A 229 5.02 21.12 11.39
CA ARG A 229 4.94 20.24 12.55
C ARG A 229 4.76 18.82 12.04
N ILE A 230 5.67 17.94 12.45
CA ILE A 230 5.72 16.56 12.03
C ILE A 230 5.46 15.69 13.26
N THR A 231 4.58 14.70 13.13
CA THR A 231 4.36 13.68 14.16
C THR A 231 4.73 12.31 13.58
N SER A 232 5.66 11.61 14.23
CA SER A 232 6.13 10.29 13.80
C SER A 232 5.10 9.19 14.09
N GLY A 233 5.31 7.99 13.55
CA GLY A 233 4.47 6.82 13.81
C GLY A 233 4.29 6.51 15.31
N SER A 234 5.33 6.69 16.14
CA SER A 234 5.25 6.53 17.59
C SER A 234 4.57 7.69 18.34
N GLY A 235 4.15 8.74 17.63
CA GLY A 235 3.47 9.91 18.21
C GLY A 235 4.41 10.98 18.74
N ARG A 236 5.72 10.91 18.46
CA ARG A 236 6.66 11.97 18.80
C ARG A 236 6.48 13.13 17.83
N THR A 237 6.48 14.36 18.35
CA THR A 237 6.27 15.56 17.54
C THR A 237 7.53 16.43 17.49
N LEU A 238 7.76 17.05 16.34
CA LEU A 238 8.88 17.95 16.08
C LEU A 238 8.39 19.12 15.21
N ILE A 239 8.94 20.31 15.43
CA ILE A 239 8.58 21.52 14.68
C ILE A 239 9.82 22.07 13.97
N ALA A 240 9.74 22.14 12.65
CA ALA A 240 10.68 22.86 11.81
C ALA A 240 10.16 24.29 11.59
N SER A 241 10.58 25.21 12.47
CA SER A 241 10.10 26.59 12.50
C SER A 241 10.58 27.39 11.29
N ASN A 242 9.65 28.06 10.59
CA ASN A 242 9.89 28.93 9.44
C ASN A 242 10.81 28.31 8.37
N VAL A 243 10.76 26.98 8.22
CA VAL A 243 11.70 26.21 7.39
C VAL A 243 11.50 26.49 5.90
N ILE A 244 10.27 26.76 5.46
CA ILE A 244 9.99 27.20 4.09
C ILE A 244 9.79 28.72 4.12
N PRO A 245 10.64 29.53 3.49
CA PRO A 245 10.61 30.98 3.58
C PRO A 245 9.43 31.58 2.79
N ALA A 246 9.12 32.87 3.00
CA ALA A 246 8.06 33.57 2.26
C ALA A 246 8.28 33.59 0.73
N GLY A 247 9.54 33.68 0.27
CA GLY A 247 9.94 33.65 -1.14
C GLY A 247 10.19 32.26 -1.68
N TRP A 248 9.47 31.25 -1.19
CA TRP A 248 9.63 29.87 -1.66
C TRP A 248 9.28 29.73 -3.15
N THR A 249 9.84 28.70 -3.79
CA THR A 249 9.61 28.43 -5.21
C THR A 249 9.20 26.97 -5.40
N PRO A 250 8.30 26.65 -6.35
CA PRO A 250 8.05 25.27 -6.76
C PRO A 250 9.36 24.59 -7.17
N GLY A 251 9.56 23.33 -6.75
CA GLY A 251 10.81 22.59 -6.93
C GLY A 251 11.94 22.97 -5.96
N GLY A 252 11.74 23.96 -5.08
CA GLY A 252 12.73 24.39 -4.10
C GLY A 252 12.94 23.37 -2.98
N THR A 253 14.17 23.25 -2.49
CA THR A 253 14.54 22.38 -1.36
C THR A 253 14.97 23.23 -0.17
N TYR A 254 14.38 22.96 0.99
CA TYR A 254 14.61 23.69 2.24
C TYR A 254 14.99 22.72 3.35
N ARG A 255 16.18 22.91 3.92
CA ARG A 255 16.71 22.06 4.99
C ARG A 255 16.36 22.64 6.35
N SER A 256 15.98 21.78 7.28
CA SER A 256 15.80 22.16 8.68
C SER A 256 17.09 22.02 9.48
N VAL A 257 16.99 22.24 10.79
CA VAL A 257 18.04 22.02 11.80
C VAL A 257 17.54 21.09 12.92
N VAL A 258 16.57 20.24 12.58
CA VAL A 258 15.84 19.41 13.54
C VAL A 258 15.67 18.00 12.96
N ASN A 259 15.81 17.00 13.84
CA ASN A 259 15.51 15.61 13.53
C ASN A 259 15.07 14.84 14.80
N PHE A 260 14.49 13.65 14.62
CA PHE A 260 14.18 12.75 15.71
C PHE A 260 15.44 12.02 16.20
N ASN A 261 15.68 12.09 17.51
CA ASN A 261 16.80 11.41 18.19
C ASN A 261 16.37 10.18 18.96
#